data_AF-I6D9K9-F1
#
_entry.id   AF-I6D9K9-F1
#
_cell.length_a   1.000
_cell.length_b   1.000
_cell.length_c   1.000
_cell.angle_alpha   90.00
_cell.angle_beta   90.00
_cell.angle_gamma   90.00
#
_symmetry.space_group_name_H-M   'P 1'
#
loop_
_entity.id
_entity.type
_entity.pdbx_description
1 polymer ?
#
loop_
_entity_poly.entity_id
_entity_poly.type
_entity_poly.pdbx_seq_one_letter_code
_entity_poly.pdbx_strand_id
1 'polypeptide(L)'
;MKATEARLLDFLKRSQQFVIPIYQRTYSWTEQQCRQLWDDIIRAGKRDDISAHFIGSVVYIEQGLYQVSGISPLLVIDGQQRLTTAMLLIEALSRHLGEDEVFDGFSAMKLRNYYLLNPYES
;
A
#
# COMPACT_ATOMS: atom_id res chain seq x y z
N MET A 1 -8.99 7.89 19.26
CA MET A 1 -8.84 7.15 18.00
C MET A 1 -9.40 8.01 16.88
N LYS A 2 -8.66 8.24 15.78
CA LYS A 2 -9.12 9.02 14.63
C LYS A 2 -9.30 8.07 13.45
N ALA A 3 -10.45 8.12 12.80
CA ALA A 3 -10.73 7.36 11.59
C ALA A 3 -10.88 8.34 10.42
N THR A 4 -10.22 8.03 9.30
CA THR A 4 -10.29 8.82 8.07
C THR A 4 -10.33 7.86 6.89
N GLU A 5 -11.10 8.21 5.87
CA GLU A 5 -11.00 7.54 4.57
C GLU A 5 -9.79 8.05 3.80
N ALA A 6 -9.16 7.16 3.03
CA ALA A 6 -8.05 7.49 2.14
C ALA A 6 -8.06 6.52 0.96
N ARG A 7 -7.68 6.99 -0.22
CA ARG A 7 -7.40 6.11 -1.35
C ARG A 7 -6.12 5.33 -1.07
N LEU A 8 -6.07 4.08 -1.52
CA LEU A 8 -4.95 3.17 -1.23
C LEU A 8 -3.59 3.77 -1.63
N LEU A 9 -3.47 4.29 -2.85
CA LEU A 9 -2.20 4.86 -3.35
C LEU A 9 -1.81 6.13 -2.59
N ASP A 10 -2.78 6.98 -2.23
CA ASP A 10 -2.52 8.18 -1.43
C ASP A 10 -2.04 7.80 -0.01
N PHE A 11 -2.63 6.76 0.58
CA PHE A 11 -2.20 6.24 1.88
C PHE A 11 -0.78 5.67 1.83
N LEU A 12 -0.47 4.87 0.81
CA LEU A 12 0.87 4.32 0.60
C LEU A 12 1.92 5.42 0.39
N LYS A 13 1.58 6.46 -0.37
CA LYS A 13 2.48 7.59 -0.65
C LYS A 13 2.70 8.51 0.55
N ARG A 14 1.74 8.58 1.48
CA ARG A 14 1.78 9.47 2.65
C ARG A 14 2.87 9.09 3.65
N SER A 15 3.20 7.82 3.77
CA SER A 15 4.23 7.33 4.69
C SER A 15 5.41 6.79 3.92
N GLN A 16 6.61 7.18 4.34
CA GLN A 16 7.82 6.58 3.78
C GLN A 16 8.18 5.24 4.42
N GLN A 17 7.56 4.88 5.55
CA GLN A 17 7.87 3.62 6.23
C GLN A 17 6.68 3.09 7.03
N PHE A 18 6.26 1.87 6.69
CA PHE A 18 5.34 1.06 7.48
C PHE A 18 6.13 0.06 8.32
N VAL A 19 5.89 0.04 9.63
CA VAL A 19 6.57 -0.85 10.57
C VAL A 19 5.57 -1.88 11.09
N ILE A 20 5.89 -3.16 10.93
CA ILE A 20 5.11 -4.26 11.51
C ILE A 20 5.76 -4.64 12.84
N PRO A 21 5.10 -4.45 14.00
CA PRO A 21 5.65 -4.83 15.29
C PRO A 21 5.93 -6.34 15.38
N ILE A 22 6.95 -6.72 16.16
CA ILE A 22 7.38 -8.14 16.32
C ILE A 22 6.29 -9.06 16.87
N TYR A 23 5.32 -8.52 17.63
CA TYR A 23 4.21 -9.28 18.20
C TYR A 23 3.07 -9.54 17.21
N GLN A 24 3.17 -9.01 15.99
CA GLN A 24 2.21 -9.31 14.94
C GLN A 24 2.46 -10.69 14.34
N ARG A 25 1.39 -11.30 13.80
CA ARG A 25 1.49 -12.58 13.11
C ARG A 25 2.27 -12.45 11.80
N THR A 26 2.82 -13.56 11.32
CA THR A 26 3.44 -13.62 9.99
C THR A 26 2.40 -13.45 8.87
N TYR A 27 2.89 -13.20 7.65
CA TYR A 27 2.02 -13.23 6.48
C TYR A 27 1.40 -14.62 6.30
N SER A 28 0.08 -14.65 6.21
CA SER A 28 -0.71 -15.89 6.24
C SER A 28 -1.91 -15.82 5.31
N TRP A 29 -1.99 -14.81 4.44
CA TRP A 29 -3.04 -14.75 3.46
C TRP A 29 -2.84 -15.85 2.42
N THR A 30 -3.89 -16.64 2.21
CA THR A 30 -3.88 -17.70 1.21
C THR A 30 -4.24 -17.15 -0.16
N GLU A 31 -4.07 -17.97 -1.18
CA GLU A 31 -4.45 -17.64 -2.55
C GLU A 31 -5.92 -17.18 -2.65
N GLN A 32 -6.83 -17.75 -1.86
CA GLN A 32 -8.23 -17.34 -1.85
C GLN A 32 -8.40 -15.86 -1.46
N GLN A 33 -7.69 -15.40 -0.44
CA GLN A 33 -7.76 -14.01 0.03
C GLN A 33 -7.07 -13.07 -0.96
N CYS A 34 -5.94 -13.49 -1.53
CA CYS A 34 -5.27 -12.75 -2.59
C CYS A 34 -6.17 -12.58 -3.83
N ARG A 35 -6.85 -13.65 -4.25
CA ARG A 35 -7.81 -13.63 -5.38
C ARG A 35 -8.98 -12.70 -5.10
N GLN A 36 -9.54 -12.73 -3.89
CA GLN A 36 -10.61 -11.82 -3.52
C GLN A 36 -10.18 -10.34 -3.64
N LEU A 37 -9.01 -9.97 -3.12
CA LEU A 37 -8.49 -8.61 -3.25
C LEU A 37 -8.27 -8.23 -4.73
N TRP A 38 -7.71 -9.15 -5.53
CA TRP A 38 -7.51 -8.95 -6.96
C TRP A 38 -8.82 -8.71 -7.70
N ASP A 39 -9.82 -9.58 -7.49
CA ASP A 39 -11.13 -9.49 -8.15
C ASP A 39 -11.84 -8.19 -7.79
N ASP A 40 -11.71 -7.73 -6.54
CA ASP A 40 -12.23 -6.44 -6.10
C ASP A 40 -11.58 -5.26 -6.82
N ILE A 41 -10.25 -5.27 -6.98
CA ILE A 41 -9.51 -4.24 -7.74
C ILE A 41 -9.97 -4.23 -9.20
N ILE A 42 -10.05 -5.40 -9.83
CA ILE A 42 -10.48 -5.53 -11.24
C ILE A 42 -11.93 -5.07 -11.42
N ARG A 43 -12.82 -5.45 -10.50
CA ARG A 43 -14.24 -5.04 -10.54
C ARG A 43 -14.38 -3.53 -10.41
N ALA A 44 -13.65 -2.91 -9.49
CA ALA A 44 -13.68 -1.46 -9.30
C ALA A 44 -13.08 -0.71 -10.49
N GLY A 45 -11.98 -1.22 -11.08
CA GLY A 45 -11.31 -0.57 -12.21
C GLY A 45 -11.98 -0.73 -13.57
N LYS A 46 -12.88 -1.71 -13.75
CA LYS A 46 -13.59 -1.96 -15.02
C LYS A 46 -14.92 -1.20 -15.16
N ARG A 47 -15.37 -0.53 -14.11
CA ARG A 47 -16.71 0.01 -14.00
C ARG A 47 -16.66 1.49 -13.65
N ASP A 48 -16.94 2.33 -14.63
CA ASP A 48 -16.98 3.79 -14.46
C ASP A 48 -18.08 4.25 -13.50
N ASP A 49 -19.08 3.38 -13.23
CA ASP A 49 -20.16 3.64 -12.28
C ASP A 49 -19.78 3.35 -10.81
N ILE A 50 -18.62 2.73 -10.56
CA ILE A 50 -18.11 2.51 -9.21
C ILE A 50 -17.17 3.67 -8.84
N SER A 51 -17.66 4.61 -8.04
CA SER A 51 -16.87 5.76 -7.58
C SER A 51 -15.79 5.38 -6.55
N ALA A 52 -16.02 4.33 -5.76
CA ALA A 52 -15.07 3.79 -4.79
C ALA A 52 -15.43 2.34 -4.41
N HIS A 53 -14.42 1.54 -4.08
CA HIS A 53 -14.60 0.22 -3.47
C HIS A 53 -13.86 0.14 -2.14
N PHE A 54 -14.56 -0.30 -1.09
CA PHE A 54 -13.98 -0.46 0.24
C PHE A 54 -13.26 -1.80 0.36
N ILE A 55 -11.93 -1.77 0.34
CA ILE A 55 -11.10 -2.98 0.54
C ILE A 55 -10.88 -3.31 2.02
N GLY A 56 -11.23 -2.39 2.93
CA GLY A 56 -11.18 -2.55 4.38
C GLY A 56 -10.30 -1.51 5.11
N SER A 57 -10.27 -1.60 6.44
CA SER A 57 -9.54 -0.66 7.31
C SER A 57 -8.08 -1.06 7.58
N VAL A 58 -7.22 -0.08 7.81
CA VAL A 58 -5.86 -0.24 8.36
C VAL A 58 -5.81 0.54 9.67
N VAL A 59 -5.31 -0.08 10.73
CA VAL A 59 -5.13 0.57 12.04
C VAL A 59 -3.64 0.74 12.27
N TYR A 60 -3.22 1.95 12.60
CA TYR A 60 -1.81 2.25 12.82
C TYR A 60 -1.63 3.33 13.89
N ILE A 61 -0.41 3.42 14.42
CA ILE A 61 0.02 4.48 15.33
C ILE A 61 1.03 5.35 14.58
N GLU A 62 0.76 6.65 14.50
CA GLU A 62 1.75 7.65 14.09
C GLU A 62 2.74 7.80 15.26
N GLN A 63 3.99 7.37 15.10
CA GLN A 63 5.00 7.60 16.13
C GLN A 63 5.39 9.09 16.12
N GLY A 64 4.93 9.85 17.11
CA GLY A 64 5.18 11.28 17.21
C GLY A 64 6.60 11.63 17.68
N LEU A 65 7.26 12.51 16.91
CA LEU A 65 8.02 13.69 17.35
C LEU A 65 9.32 13.53 18.18
N TYR A 66 10.04 12.42 18.10
CA TYR A 66 11.44 12.38 18.58
C TYR A 66 12.50 12.43 17.49
N GLN A 67 12.11 12.62 16.23
CA GLN A 67 13.07 12.87 15.15
C GLN A 67 12.94 14.33 14.69
N VAL A 68 13.90 15.14 15.12
CA VAL A 68 14.05 16.57 14.77
C VAL A 68 14.34 16.76 13.26
N SER A 69 14.45 15.68 12.48
CA SER A 69 14.83 15.73 11.07
C SER A 69 14.45 14.48 10.25
N GLY A 70 13.44 13.72 10.66
CA GLY A 70 13.14 12.42 10.03
C GLY A 70 11.65 12.13 9.90
N ILE A 71 11.31 11.34 8.89
CA ILE A 71 9.93 11.02 8.53
C ILE A 71 9.36 10.00 9.51
N SER A 72 8.17 10.27 10.03
CA SER A 72 7.59 9.47 11.12
C SER A 72 7.05 8.12 10.60
N PRO A 73 7.60 6.99 11.06
CA PRO A 73 7.12 5.67 10.65
C PRO A 73 5.69 5.44 11.15
N LEU A 74 4.92 4.68 10.37
CA LEU A 74 3.58 4.22 10.75
C LEU A 74 3.66 2.80 11.29
N LEU A 75 3.41 2.64 12.59
CA LEU A 75 3.37 1.33 13.22
C LEU A 75 2.01 0.67 12.96
N VAL A 76 1.97 -0.39 12.15
CA VAL A 76 0.73 -1.06 11.75
C VAL A 76 0.27 -2.02 12.83
N ILE A 77 -0.95 -1.81 13.34
CA ILE A 77 -1.58 -2.63 14.38
C ILE A 77 -2.58 -3.62 13.78
N ASP A 78 -3.26 -3.24 12.69
CA ASP A 78 -4.15 -4.11 11.93
C ASP A 78 -4.17 -3.71 10.44
N GLY A 79 -4.55 -4.65 9.57
CA GLY A 79 -4.55 -4.49 8.13
C GLY A 79 -3.23 -4.88 7.45
N GLN A 80 -2.27 -5.44 8.21
CA GLN A 80 -0.94 -5.78 7.70
C GLN A 80 -0.97 -6.70 6.46
N GLN A 81 -1.82 -7.74 6.43
CA GLN A 81 -1.80 -8.72 5.34
C GLN A 81 -2.26 -8.04 4.05
N ARG A 82 -3.34 -7.24 4.14
CA ARG A 82 -3.86 -6.47 3.02
C ARG A 82 -2.83 -5.48 2.50
N LEU A 83 -2.15 -4.77 3.40
CA LEU A 83 -1.12 -3.81 3.03
C LEU A 83 0.04 -4.50 2.31
N THR A 84 0.54 -5.61 2.85
CA THR A 84 1.58 -6.43 2.24
C THR A 84 1.15 -6.94 0.86
N THR A 85 -0.06 -7.51 0.72
CA THR A 85 -0.55 -8.00 -0.56
C THR A 85 -0.70 -6.87 -1.59
N ALA A 86 -1.20 -5.70 -1.19
CA ALA A 86 -1.29 -4.54 -2.06
C ALA A 86 0.10 -4.09 -2.57
N MET A 87 1.10 -4.05 -1.69
CA MET A 87 2.49 -3.74 -2.07
C MET A 87 3.08 -4.78 -3.02
N LEU A 88 2.83 -6.08 -2.78
CA LEU A 88 3.27 -7.15 -3.67
C LEU A 88 2.60 -7.06 -5.05
N LEU A 89 1.33 -6.66 -5.12
CA LEU A 89 0.65 -6.41 -6.39
C LEU A 89 1.28 -5.25 -7.17
N ILE A 90 1.63 -4.16 -6.48
CA ILE A 90 2.34 -3.02 -7.10
C ILE A 90 3.72 -3.44 -7.61
N GLU A 91 4.45 -4.27 -6.85
CA GLU A 91 5.73 -4.82 -7.28
C GLU A 91 5.59 -5.73 -8.51
N ALA A 92 4.60 -6.62 -8.52
CA ALA A 92 4.32 -7.49 -9.65
C ALA A 92 3.94 -6.67 -10.90
N LEU A 93 3.12 -5.64 -10.74
CA LEU A 93 2.76 -4.72 -11.82
C LEU A 93 3.99 -3.97 -12.34
N SER A 94 4.84 -3.45 -11.46
CA SER A 94 6.09 -2.78 -11.85
C SER A 94 6.99 -3.70 -12.67
N ARG A 95 7.17 -4.96 -12.27
CA ARG A 95 7.94 -5.94 -13.04
C ARG A 95 7.31 -6.27 -14.38
N HIS A 96 5.99 -6.34 -14.43
CA HIS A 96 5.25 -6.65 -15.65
C HIS A 96 5.35 -5.53 -16.69
N LEU A 97 5.35 -4.27 -16.24
CA LEU A 97 5.47 -3.10 -17.12
C LEU A 97 6.87 -2.96 -17.74
N GLY A 98 7.93 -3.38 -17.04
CA GLY A 98 9.29 -3.25 -17.57
C GLY A 98 9.66 -1.79 -17.86
N GLU A 99 9.96 -1.47 -19.12
CA GLU A 99 10.23 -0.09 -19.57
C GLU A 99 8.99 0.65 -20.07
N ASP A 100 7.85 -0.02 -20.16
CA ASP A 100 6.61 0.56 -20.65
C ASP A 100 5.96 1.49 -19.62
N GLU A 101 5.29 2.52 -20.12
CA GLU A 101 4.43 3.41 -19.34
C GLU A 101 3.02 3.43 -19.97
N VAL A 102 2.15 2.55 -19.47
CA VAL A 102 0.78 2.37 -20.00
C VAL A 102 -0.11 3.57 -19.65
N PHE A 103 0.18 4.24 -18.54
CA PHE A 103 -0.49 5.47 -18.10
C PHE A 103 0.55 6.47 -17.61
N ASP A 104 0.34 7.76 -17.88
CA ASP A 104 1.23 8.80 -17.37
C ASP A 104 1.32 8.73 -15.84
N GLY A 105 2.54 8.64 -15.32
CA GLY A 105 2.79 8.52 -13.90
C GLY A 105 2.93 7.07 -13.40
N PHE A 106 2.72 6.06 -14.26
CA PHE A 106 2.67 4.64 -13.89
C PHE A 106 3.76 3.81 -14.57
N SER A 107 4.95 4.36 -14.81
CA SER A 107 6.12 3.55 -15.18
C SER A 107 6.60 2.68 -14.01
N ALA A 108 7.32 1.59 -14.31
CA ALA A 108 7.87 0.68 -13.32
C ALA A 108 8.70 1.40 -12.24
N MET A 109 9.51 2.37 -12.64
CA MET A 109 10.33 3.19 -11.75
C MET A 109 9.47 4.05 -10.81
N LYS A 110 8.44 4.73 -11.35
CA LYS A 110 7.55 5.58 -10.54
C LYS A 110 6.78 4.75 -9.51
N LEU A 111 6.27 3.57 -9.90
CA LEU A 111 5.56 2.66 -8.99
C LEU A 111 6.44 2.25 -7.80
N ARG A 112 7.69 1.85 -8.05
CA ARG A 112 8.61 1.45 -6.98
C ARG A 112 8.96 2.63 -6.07
N ASN A 113 9.34 3.77 -6.65
CA ASN A 113 9.84 4.90 -5.87
C ASN A 113 8.75 5.67 -5.12
N TYR A 114 7.49 5.61 -5.57
CA TYR A 114 6.40 6.29 -4.87
C TYR A 114 5.71 5.42 -3.81
N TYR A 115 5.70 4.09 -3.99
CA TYR A 115 4.87 3.22 -3.15
C TYR A 115 5.62 2.10 -2.43
N LEU A 116 6.84 1.75 -2.85
CA LEU A 116 7.56 0.58 -2.34
C LEU A 116 8.91 0.90 -1.71
N LEU A 117 9.61 1.90 -2.21
CA LEU A 117 10.97 2.24 -1.83
C LEU A 117 11.05 3.69 -1.37
N ASN A 118 11.99 3.94 -0.45
CA ASN A 118 12.40 5.28 -0.07
C ASN A 118 13.83 5.55 -0.60
N PRO A 119 13.98 6.01 -1.85
CA PRO A 119 15.30 6.18 -2.46
C PRO A 119 16.14 7.29 -1.82
N TYR A 120 15.57 8.10 -0.91
CA TYR A 120 16.23 9.26 -0.31
C TYR A 120 16.64 9.06 1.16
N GLU A 121 16.32 7.93 1.78
CA GLU A 121 16.70 7.62 3.18
C GLU A 121 17.38 6.24 3.31
N SER A 122 18.37 5.95 2.45
CA SER A 122 19.16 4.70 2.49
C SER A 122 20.29 4.74 3.52
#